data_AF-A0A091F8X5-F1
#
_entry.id   AF-A0A091F8X5-F1
#
_cell.length_a   1.000
_cell.length_b   1.000
_cell.length_c   1.000
_cell.angle_alpha   90.00
_cell.angle_beta   90.00
_cell.angle_gamma   90.00
#
_symmetry.space_group_name_H-M   'P 1'
#
loop_
_entity.id
_entity.type
_entity.pdbx_description
1 polymer ?
#
loop_
_entity_poly.entity_id
_entity_poly.type
_entity_poly.pdbx_seq_one_letter_code
_entity_poly.pdbx_strand_id
1 'polypeptide(L)'
;MSTIIYPEITLKKGREAALLRGHPWIFSGAIAAINGNPSAGDIVLAKDSAGNHLALGFYNPLTDIAFRLLTNKCEENISQYFWQSRLHAAYKLRQKIIGEHTNAYRLINAEGDGFPGLIVDVYNSTLVLSIATAGMEKQKNHVLNALLSQLKPIRIYEQSDSRSRVLEGLESRNGVIFGENKSDSVEIMENGLKF
;
A
#
# COMPACT_ATOMS: atom_id res chain seq x y z
N MET A 1 13.93 -2.85 23.22
CA MET A 1 13.38 -2.52 21.88
C MET A 1 13.95 -1.18 21.49
N SER A 2 14.59 -1.07 20.32
CA SER A 2 15.09 0.21 19.81
C SER A 2 13.92 1.08 19.37
N THR A 3 13.84 2.30 19.91
CA THR A 3 12.85 3.29 19.47
C THR A 3 13.21 3.73 18.06
N ILE A 4 12.34 3.46 17.08
CA ILE A 4 12.52 3.97 15.72
C ILE A 4 12.18 5.46 15.74
N ILE A 5 13.12 6.28 15.28
CA ILE A 5 12.92 7.73 15.15
C ILE A 5 12.61 8.01 13.68
N TYR A 6 11.40 8.50 13.40
CA TYR A 6 10.98 8.90 12.07
C TYR A 6 11.23 10.40 11.84
N PRO A 7 11.55 10.83 10.62
CA PRO A 7 11.36 12.24 10.23
C PRO A 7 9.90 12.65 10.45
N GLU A 8 9.66 13.95 10.58
CA GLU A 8 8.36 14.44 11.04
C GLU A 8 7.80 15.49 10.10
N ILE A 9 6.48 15.48 9.93
CA ILE A 9 5.74 16.57 9.29
C ILE A 9 4.80 17.19 10.32
N THR A 10 4.78 18.52 10.41
CA THR A 10 3.85 19.27 11.26
C THR A 10 2.77 19.87 10.38
N LEU A 11 1.51 19.63 10.71
CA LEU A 11 0.36 20.16 9.98
C LEU A 11 0.05 21.59 10.41
N LYS A 12 -0.45 22.40 9.46
CA LYS A 12 -1.03 23.72 9.77
C LYS A 12 -2.24 23.52 10.69
N LYS A 13 -2.44 24.45 11.62
CA LYS A 13 -3.55 24.43 12.59
C LYS A 13 -4.89 24.13 11.92
N GLY A 14 -5.60 23.11 12.42
CA GLY A 14 -6.92 22.69 11.93
C GLY A 14 -6.89 21.80 10.68
N ARG A 15 -5.72 21.55 10.07
CA ARG A 15 -5.60 20.68 8.89
C ARG A 15 -5.48 19.19 9.24
N GLU A 16 -5.26 18.87 10.51
CA GLU A 16 -5.35 17.52 11.08
C GLU A 16 -6.76 16.95 11.05
N ALA A 17 -7.80 17.79 10.97
CA ALA A 17 -9.18 17.39 11.12
C ALA A 17 -9.64 16.34 10.08
N ALA A 18 -9.11 16.38 8.86
CA ALA A 18 -9.42 15.37 7.84
C ALA A 18 -8.83 14.00 8.20
N LEU A 19 -7.57 13.98 8.65
CA LEU A 19 -6.88 12.76 9.09
C LEU A 19 -7.61 12.14 10.30
N LEU A 20 -7.99 12.97 11.27
CA LEU A 20 -8.71 12.54 12.47
C LEU A 20 -10.11 11.96 12.17
N ARG A 21 -10.75 12.38 11.07
CA ARG A 21 -12.01 11.81 10.58
C ARG A 21 -11.81 10.56 9.71
N GLY A 22 -10.59 10.06 9.58
CA GLY A 22 -10.28 8.84 8.83
C GLY A 22 -9.94 9.05 7.36
N HIS A 23 -9.77 10.29 6.89
CA HIS A 23 -9.27 10.51 5.53
C HIS A 23 -7.80 10.05 5.43
N PRO A 24 -7.43 9.20 4.46
CA PRO A 24 -6.10 8.60 4.42
C PRO A 24 -5.02 9.54 3.90
N TRP A 25 -5.37 10.71 3.37
CA TRP A 25 -4.43 11.61 2.71
C TRP A 25 -4.32 12.95 3.39
N ILE A 26 -3.10 13.50 3.35
CA ILE A 26 -2.78 14.89 3.65
C ILE A 26 -2.15 15.50 2.41
N PHE A 27 -2.71 16.62 1.96
CA PHE A 27 -2.21 17.35 0.81
C PHE A 27 -1.01 18.23 1.18
N SER A 28 -0.09 18.46 0.24
CA SER A 28 1.14 19.25 0.42
C SER A 28 0.88 20.61 1.06
N GLY A 29 -0.17 21.33 0.62
CA GLY A 29 -0.56 22.63 1.17
C GLY A 29 -1.02 22.63 2.64
N ALA A 30 -1.27 21.46 3.24
CA ALA A 30 -1.61 21.31 4.66
C ALA A 30 -0.37 21.22 5.57
N ILE A 31 0.82 21.00 5.03
CA ILE A 31 2.06 20.87 5.79
C ILE A 31 2.60 22.26 6.12
N ALA A 32 2.93 22.50 7.40
CA ALA A 32 3.51 23.73 7.92
C ALA A 32 5.03 23.66 7.99
N ALA A 33 5.56 22.53 8.47
CA ALA A 33 6.99 22.32 8.65
C ALA A 33 7.33 20.84 8.46
N ILE A 34 8.59 20.58 8.11
CA ILE A 34 9.18 19.25 7.99
C ILE A 34 10.43 19.26 8.86
N ASN A 35 10.60 18.24 9.70
CA ASN A 35 11.79 18.04 10.53
C ASN A 35 12.51 16.76 10.10
N GLY A 36 13.83 16.85 9.90
CA GLY A 36 14.62 15.85 9.17
C GLY A 36 14.55 16.02 7.65
N ASN A 37 15.08 15.04 6.91
CA ASN A 37 15.19 15.09 5.44
C ASN A 37 14.57 13.82 4.80
N PRO A 38 13.24 13.62 4.91
CA PRO A 38 12.60 12.45 4.33
C PRO A 38 12.61 12.50 2.80
N SER A 39 13.01 11.39 2.19
CA SER A 39 12.93 11.16 0.75
C SER A 39 11.54 10.65 0.33
N ALA A 40 11.24 10.70 -0.96
CA ALA A 40 10.01 10.12 -1.50
C ALA A 40 9.84 8.64 -1.07
N GLY A 41 8.68 8.32 -0.51
CA GLY A 41 8.32 7.01 0.02
C GLY A 41 8.81 6.71 1.44
N ASP A 42 9.56 7.61 2.09
CA ASP A 42 9.93 7.40 3.49
C ASP A 42 8.71 7.43 4.41
N ILE A 43 8.80 6.69 5.51
CA ILE A 43 7.78 6.74 6.56
C ILE A 43 8.10 7.93 7.45
N VAL A 44 7.10 8.77 7.68
CA VAL A 44 7.20 9.95 8.55
C VAL A 44 6.11 9.93 9.61
N LEU A 45 6.37 10.65 10.69
CA LEU A 45 5.41 10.92 11.75
C LEU A 45 4.69 12.25 11.47
N ALA A 46 3.37 12.20 11.31
CA ALA A 46 2.53 13.38 11.23
C ALA A 46 2.17 13.89 12.63
N LYS A 47 2.33 15.20 12.85
CA LYS A 47 1.97 15.90 14.09
C LYS A 47 1.01 17.05 13.82
N ASP A 48 0.18 17.40 14.80
CA ASP A 48 -0.62 18.62 14.76
C ASP A 48 0.23 19.87 15.07
N SER A 49 -0.37 21.06 14.98
CA SER A 49 0.31 22.31 15.29
C SER A 49 0.72 22.49 16.75
N ALA A 50 0.20 21.66 17.66
CA ALA A 50 0.57 21.66 19.08
C ALA A 50 1.66 20.62 19.39
N GLY A 51 2.09 19.84 18.40
CA GLY A 51 3.12 18.81 18.53
C GLY A 51 2.60 17.43 18.90
N ASN A 52 1.29 17.21 18.97
CA ASN A 52 0.73 15.90 19.28
C ASN A 52 0.93 14.94 18.10
N HIS A 53 1.29 13.69 18.39
CA HIS A 53 1.44 12.65 17.38
C HIS A 53 0.08 12.23 16.83
N LEU A 54 -0.06 12.17 15.51
CA LEU A 54 -1.31 11.84 14.84
C LEU A 54 -1.25 10.48 14.16
N ALA A 55 -0.22 10.24 13.35
CA ALA A 55 -0.11 9.05 12.52
C ALA A 55 1.28 8.82 11.95
N LEU A 56 1.57 7.57 11.59
CA LEU A 56 2.65 7.21 10.66
C LEU A 56 2.09 7.07 9.25
N GLY A 57 2.87 7.45 8.25
CA GLY A 57 2.47 7.33 6.85
C GLY A 57 3.62 7.52 5.88
N PHE A 58 3.39 7.15 4.63
CA PHE A 58 4.34 7.42 3.56
C PHE A 58 4.32 8.89 3.19
N TYR A 59 5.50 9.49 3.07
CA TYR A 59 5.70 10.85 2.60
C TYR A 59 6.20 10.88 1.16
N ASN A 60 5.70 11.79 0.34
CA ASN A 60 6.29 12.09 -0.97
C ASN A 60 6.26 13.60 -1.26
N PRO A 61 7.41 14.30 -1.32
CA PRO A 61 7.45 15.73 -1.60
C PRO A 61 7.10 16.07 -3.05
N LEU A 62 7.08 15.09 -3.96
CA LEU A 62 6.90 15.29 -5.39
C LEU A 62 5.43 15.36 -5.83
N THR A 63 4.48 15.06 -4.93
CA THR A 63 3.06 14.91 -5.27
C THR A 63 2.16 15.77 -4.39
N ASP A 64 0.99 16.15 -4.91
CA ASP A 64 -0.01 16.89 -4.14
C ASP A 64 -0.49 16.11 -2.91
N ILE A 65 -0.61 14.79 -3.01
CA ILE A 65 -0.87 13.90 -1.86
C ILE A 65 0.46 13.63 -1.16
N ALA A 66 0.93 14.60 -0.40
CA ALA A 66 2.23 14.55 0.23
C ALA A 66 2.36 13.48 1.33
N PHE A 67 1.25 13.08 1.96
CA PHE A 67 1.27 12.02 2.96
C PHE A 67 0.08 11.06 2.81
N ARG A 68 0.37 9.76 2.92
CA ARG A 68 -0.61 8.67 2.90
C ARG A 68 -0.53 7.86 4.19
N LEU A 69 -1.62 7.84 4.94
CA LEU A 69 -1.76 7.18 6.23
C LEU A 69 -1.41 5.69 6.15
N LEU A 70 -0.57 5.25 7.07
CA LEU A 70 -0.39 3.84 7.39
C LEU A 70 -1.20 3.52 8.64
N THR A 71 -0.88 4.11 9.79
CA THR A 71 -1.48 3.78 11.08
C THR A 71 -1.57 5.01 11.97
N ASN A 72 -2.57 5.07 12.84
CA ASN A 72 -2.66 6.09 13.89
C ASN A 72 -1.93 5.68 15.18
N LYS A 73 -1.44 4.43 15.26
CA LYS A 73 -0.61 3.93 16.37
C LYS A 73 0.85 4.31 16.11
N CYS A 74 1.27 5.46 16.62
CA CYS A 74 2.56 6.06 16.29
C CYS A 74 3.77 5.30 16.85
N GLU A 75 3.53 4.38 17.79
CA GLU A 75 4.48 3.44 18.38
C GLU A 75 4.62 2.13 17.59
N GLU A 76 3.78 1.90 16.59
CA GLU A 76 3.76 0.67 15.80
C GLU A 76 4.98 0.60 14.86
N ASN A 77 5.67 -0.53 14.88
CA ASN A 77 6.78 -0.77 13.96
C ASN A 77 6.24 -1.30 12.61
N ILE A 78 6.43 -0.50 11.55
CA ILE A 78 6.08 -0.85 10.17
C ILE A 78 7.08 -1.88 9.60
N SER A 79 7.03 -3.08 10.17
CA SER A 79 7.90 -4.21 9.84
C SER A 79 7.24 -5.18 8.86
N GLN A 80 7.91 -6.28 8.52
CA GLN A 80 7.31 -7.38 7.76
C GLN A 80 6.00 -7.91 8.39
N TYR A 81 5.94 -7.98 9.73
CA TYR A 81 4.76 -8.48 10.45
C TYR A 81 3.56 -7.54 10.32
N PHE A 82 3.80 -6.23 10.22
CA PHE A 82 2.75 -5.24 9.98
C PHE A 82 2.04 -5.52 8.65
N TRP A 83 2.82 -5.74 7.58
CA TRP A 83 2.28 -6.04 6.25
C TRP A 83 1.60 -7.41 6.18
N GLN A 84 2.15 -8.42 6.86
CA GLN A 84 1.52 -9.74 6.98
C GLN A 84 0.16 -9.67 7.67
N SER A 85 0.06 -8.92 8.78
CA SER A 85 -1.20 -8.71 9.50
C SER A 85 -2.26 -8.02 8.64
N ARG A 86 -1.87 -6.98 7.89
CA ARG A 86 -2.78 -6.30 6.95
C ARG A 86 -3.24 -7.20 5.82
N LEU A 87 -2.33 -7.97 5.22
CA LEU A 87 -2.66 -8.91 4.16
C LEU A 87 -3.65 -9.97 4.68
N HIS A 88 -3.42 -10.45 5.90
CA HIS A 88 -4.33 -11.38 6.54
C HIS A 88 -5.73 -10.80 6.70
N ALA A 89 -5.84 -9.54 7.15
CA ALA A 89 -7.12 -8.85 7.27
C ALA A 89 -7.83 -8.68 5.91
N ALA A 90 -7.11 -8.22 4.89
CA ALA A 90 -7.66 -8.05 3.53
C ALA A 90 -8.16 -9.39 2.95
N TYR A 91 -7.38 -10.45 3.11
CA TYR A 91 -7.74 -11.81 2.71
C TYR A 91 -8.98 -12.31 3.45
N LYS A 92 -9.03 -12.15 4.78
CA LYS A 92 -10.19 -12.54 5.59
C LYS A 92 -11.45 -11.81 5.20
N LEU A 93 -11.36 -10.55 4.77
CA LEU A 93 -12.50 -9.83 4.21
C LEU A 93 -12.99 -10.51 2.93
N ARG A 94 -12.09 -10.85 2.00
CA ARG A 94 -12.44 -11.51 0.73
C ARG A 94 -13.07 -12.88 0.96
N GLN A 95 -12.54 -13.66 1.90
CA GLN A 95 -13.13 -14.96 2.27
C GLN A 95 -14.60 -14.88 2.73
N LYS A 96 -15.06 -13.71 3.21
CA LYS A 96 -16.45 -13.52 3.65
C LYS A 96 -17.41 -13.13 2.51
N ILE A 97 -16.89 -12.58 1.42
CA ILE A 97 -17.69 -11.96 0.35
C ILE A 97 -17.58 -12.69 -0.99
N ILE A 98 -16.46 -13.36 -1.25
CA ILE A 98 -16.22 -14.10 -2.50
C ILE A 98 -16.73 -15.53 -2.32
N GLY A 99 -17.69 -15.94 -3.15
CA GLY A 99 -18.25 -17.28 -3.15
C GLY A 99 -17.30 -18.34 -3.74
N GLU A 100 -17.57 -19.61 -3.45
CA GLU A 100 -16.74 -20.75 -3.88
C GLU A 100 -16.66 -20.91 -5.41
N HIS A 101 -17.62 -20.33 -6.14
CA HIS A 101 -17.67 -20.33 -7.60
C HIS A 101 -17.00 -19.10 -8.25
N THR A 102 -16.13 -18.40 -7.51
CA THR A 102 -15.35 -17.27 -8.02
C THR A 102 -13.89 -17.39 -7.57
N ASN A 103 -12.96 -17.44 -8.54
CA ASN A 103 -11.52 -17.52 -8.27
C ASN A 103 -10.73 -16.33 -8.85
N ALA A 104 -11.43 -15.34 -9.43
CA ALA A 104 -10.86 -14.06 -9.83
C ALA A 104 -11.49 -12.91 -9.06
N TYR A 105 -10.68 -12.09 -8.40
CA TYR A 105 -11.15 -10.98 -7.57
C TYR A 105 -10.00 -10.06 -7.14
N ARG A 106 -10.34 -8.84 -6.71
CA ARG A 106 -9.39 -7.93 -6.06
C ARG A 106 -9.13 -8.31 -4.61
N LEU A 107 -7.90 -8.73 -4.31
CA LEU A 107 -7.48 -9.04 -2.94
C LEU A 107 -7.08 -7.79 -2.15
N ILE A 108 -6.33 -6.87 -2.77
CA ILE A 108 -5.92 -5.61 -2.15
C ILE A 108 -6.39 -4.44 -3.03
N ASN A 109 -7.10 -3.51 -2.43
CA ASN A 109 -7.64 -2.31 -3.05
C ASN A 109 -7.09 -1.03 -2.40
N ALA A 110 -5.79 -0.84 -2.53
CA ALA A 110 -5.05 0.36 -2.15
C ALA A 110 -5.31 0.81 -0.70
N GLU A 111 -5.57 2.10 -0.48
CA GLU A 111 -5.88 2.68 0.83
C GLU A 111 -7.07 2.01 1.52
N GLY A 112 -8.04 1.48 0.76
CA GLY A 112 -9.20 0.79 1.30
C GLY A 112 -8.87 -0.45 2.12
N ASP A 113 -7.71 -1.07 1.85
CA ASP A 113 -7.18 -2.21 2.61
C ASP A 113 -5.94 -1.86 3.44
N GLY A 114 -5.61 -0.57 3.54
CA GLY A 114 -4.42 -0.10 4.25
C GLY A 114 -3.10 -0.37 3.51
N PHE A 115 -3.11 -0.48 2.19
CA PHE A 115 -1.89 -0.56 1.38
C PHE A 115 -1.83 0.62 0.40
N PRO A 116 -1.47 1.84 0.84
CA PRO A 116 -1.59 3.04 0.00
C PRO A 116 -0.84 2.88 -1.33
N GLY A 117 -1.59 2.86 -2.44
CA GLY A 117 -1.05 2.68 -3.78
C GLY A 117 -0.72 1.25 -4.22
N LEU A 118 -1.13 0.21 -3.49
CA LEU A 118 -1.01 -1.18 -3.93
C LEU A 118 -2.36 -1.71 -4.42
N ILE A 119 -2.39 -2.28 -5.61
CA ILE A 119 -3.48 -3.16 -6.04
C ILE A 119 -2.91 -4.56 -6.21
N VAL A 120 -3.65 -5.56 -5.74
CA VAL A 120 -3.39 -6.98 -6.01
C VAL A 120 -4.67 -7.64 -6.43
N ASP A 121 -4.71 -8.09 -7.67
CA ASP A 121 -5.78 -8.88 -8.25
C ASP A 121 -5.35 -10.35 -8.30
N VAL A 122 -6.27 -11.23 -7.93
CA VAL A 122 -6.12 -12.69 -8.00
C VAL A 122 -6.81 -13.14 -9.28
N TYR A 123 -6.11 -13.90 -10.11
CA TYR A 123 -6.64 -14.60 -11.28
C TYR A 123 -6.29 -16.07 -11.11
N ASN A 124 -7.19 -16.82 -10.48
CA ASN A 124 -6.96 -18.22 -10.10
C ASN A 124 -5.64 -18.38 -9.31
N SER A 125 -4.65 -19.06 -9.88
CA SER A 125 -3.34 -19.30 -9.25
C SER A 125 -2.30 -18.20 -9.52
N THR A 126 -2.68 -17.15 -10.23
CA THR A 126 -1.79 -16.03 -10.61
C THR A 126 -2.20 -14.76 -9.87
N LEU A 127 -1.21 -14.01 -9.37
CA LEU A 127 -1.44 -12.65 -8.86
C LEU A 127 -0.97 -11.62 -9.88
N VAL A 128 -1.76 -10.58 -10.07
CA VAL A 128 -1.34 -9.37 -10.81
C VAL A 128 -1.28 -8.22 -9.80
N LEU A 129 -0.13 -7.56 -9.74
CA LEU A 129 0.09 -6.46 -8.82
C LEU A 129 0.45 -5.17 -9.53
N SER A 130 -0.05 -4.05 -8.99
CA SER A 130 0.25 -2.70 -9.46
C SER A 130 0.64 -1.84 -8.28
N ILE A 131 1.82 -1.25 -8.35
CA ILE A 131 2.35 -0.34 -7.32
C ILE A 131 2.38 1.06 -7.90
N ALA A 132 1.63 1.98 -7.29
CA ALA A 132 1.53 3.36 -7.75
C ALA A 132 2.37 4.34 -6.93
N THR A 133 2.74 4.01 -5.69
CA THR A 133 3.35 4.98 -4.75
C THR A 133 4.79 4.63 -4.39
N ALA A 134 5.63 5.65 -4.19
CA ALA A 134 7.03 5.49 -3.80
C ALA A 134 7.17 4.75 -2.45
N GLY A 135 6.24 5.01 -1.53
CA GLY A 135 6.22 4.36 -0.22
C GLY A 135 5.98 2.86 -0.32
N MET A 136 4.98 2.46 -1.11
CA MET A 136 4.71 1.04 -1.32
C MET A 136 5.83 0.34 -2.10
N GLU A 137 6.47 1.01 -3.06
CA GLU A 137 7.63 0.47 -3.78
C GLU A 137 8.76 0.10 -2.81
N LYS A 138 9.06 0.96 -1.83
CA LYS A 138 10.06 0.67 -0.78
C LYS A 138 9.69 -0.53 0.09
N GLN A 139 8.39 -0.83 0.24
CA GLN A 139 7.88 -1.94 1.04
C GLN A 139 7.63 -3.22 0.22
N LYS A 140 7.88 -3.19 -1.09
CA LYS A 140 7.55 -4.26 -2.03
C LYS A 140 8.03 -5.63 -1.56
N ASN A 141 9.27 -5.76 -1.09
CA ASN A 141 9.80 -7.06 -0.66
C ASN A 141 9.05 -7.63 0.54
N HIS A 142 8.64 -6.80 1.51
CA HIS A 142 7.85 -7.27 2.65
C HIS A 142 6.46 -7.75 2.21
N VAL A 143 5.83 -7.02 1.29
CA VAL A 143 4.52 -7.37 0.73
C VAL A 143 4.60 -8.65 -0.12
N LEU A 144 5.60 -8.77 -1.00
CA LEU A 144 5.80 -9.97 -1.81
C LEU A 144 6.00 -11.21 -0.94
N ASN A 145 6.83 -11.10 0.09
CA ASN A 145 7.03 -12.20 1.04
C ASN A 145 5.73 -12.61 1.74
N ALA A 146 4.88 -11.65 2.11
CA ALA A 146 3.57 -11.94 2.70
C ALA A 146 2.61 -12.60 1.69
N LEU A 147 2.56 -12.13 0.44
CA LEU A 147 1.74 -12.72 -0.62
C LEU A 147 2.16 -14.17 -0.90
N LEU A 148 3.47 -14.41 -1.04
CA LEU A 148 4.02 -15.74 -1.28
C LEU A 148 3.71 -16.70 -0.14
N SER A 149 3.88 -16.26 1.11
CA SER A 149 3.65 -17.12 2.28
C SER A 149 2.17 -17.46 2.47
N GLN A 150 1.28 -16.50 2.24
CA GLN A 150 -0.15 -16.64 2.52
C GLN A 150 -0.94 -17.29 1.39
N LEU A 151 -0.66 -16.95 0.13
CA LEU A 151 -1.46 -17.38 -1.03
C LEU A 151 -0.82 -18.51 -1.83
N LYS A 152 0.51 -18.67 -1.73
CA LYS A 152 1.28 -19.67 -2.49
C LYS A 152 0.94 -19.66 -4.00
N PRO A 153 0.96 -18.49 -4.67
CA PRO A 153 0.63 -18.42 -6.09
C PRO A 153 1.67 -19.17 -6.92
N ILE A 154 1.30 -19.62 -8.12
CA ILE A 154 2.27 -20.20 -9.07
C ILE A 154 3.01 -19.10 -9.84
N ARG A 155 2.42 -17.90 -9.93
CA ARG A 155 2.95 -16.77 -10.68
C ARG A 155 2.55 -15.44 -10.04
N ILE A 156 3.45 -14.48 -10.08
CA ILE A 156 3.15 -13.07 -9.81
C ILE A 156 3.62 -12.23 -11.00
N TYR A 157 2.70 -11.48 -11.58
CA TYR A 157 2.96 -10.51 -12.64
C TYR A 157 2.84 -9.09 -12.08
N GLU A 158 3.81 -8.24 -12.38
CA GLU A 158 3.74 -6.81 -12.08
C GLU A 158 3.23 -6.06 -13.31
N GLN A 159 2.20 -5.24 -13.10
CA GLN A 159 1.68 -4.28 -14.06
C GLN A 159 1.65 -2.89 -13.41
N SER A 160 2.82 -2.28 -13.30
CA SER A 160 3.06 -0.99 -12.63
C SER A 160 3.44 0.06 -13.67
N ASP A 161 2.48 0.54 -14.46
CA ASP A 161 2.70 1.50 -15.55
C ASP A 161 1.72 2.69 -15.55
N SER A 162 1.02 2.89 -14.43
CA SER A 162 0.08 4.00 -14.27
C SER A 162 0.75 5.38 -14.34
N ARG A 163 0.02 6.38 -14.83
CA ARG A 163 0.47 7.79 -14.81
C ARG A 163 0.82 8.27 -13.39
N SER A 164 0.10 7.81 -12.37
CA SER A 164 0.38 8.14 -10.97
C SER A 164 1.77 7.67 -10.52
N ARG A 165 2.25 6.53 -11.02
CA ARG A 165 3.57 6.00 -10.69
C ARG A 165 4.69 6.93 -11.17
N VAL A 166 4.53 7.51 -12.36
CA VAL A 166 5.48 8.49 -12.91
C VAL A 166 5.52 9.76 -12.05
N LEU A 167 4.34 10.25 -11.59
CA LEU A 167 4.27 11.42 -10.69
C LEU A 167 4.94 11.14 -9.33
N GLU A 168 4.93 9.88 -8.88
CA GLU A 168 5.60 9.44 -7.67
C GLU A 168 7.12 9.27 -7.85
N GLY A 169 7.67 9.57 -9.04
CA GLY A 169 9.09 9.50 -9.35
C GLY A 169 9.59 8.10 -9.66
N LEU A 170 8.70 7.19 -10.05
CA LEU A 170 9.01 5.78 -10.30
C LEU A 170 8.94 5.44 -11.79
N GLU A 171 9.84 4.58 -12.24
CA GLU A 171 9.81 4.00 -13.58
C GLU A 171 8.71 2.95 -13.73
N SER A 172 8.14 2.85 -14.92
CA SER A 172 7.18 1.79 -15.26
C SER A 172 7.84 0.41 -15.20
N ARG A 173 7.11 -0.58 -14.69
CA ARG A 173 7.55 -1.98 -14.62
C ARG A 173 6.42 -2.90 -15.03
N ASN A 174 6.69 -3.74 -16.00
CA ASN A 174 5.75 -4.74 -16.50
C ASN A 174 6.50 -6.06 -16.69
N GLY A 175 6.01 -7.15 -16.09
CA GLY A 175 6.61 -8.46 -16.28
C GLY A 175 6.37 -9.46 -15.14
N VAL A 176 6.75 -10.71 -15.38
CA VAL A 176 6.73 -11.76 -14.37
C VAL A 176 7.85 -11.50 -13.36
N ILE A 177 7.48 -11.42 -12.07
CA ILE A 177 8.42 -11.19 -10.96
C ILE A 177 8.56 -12.41 -10.03
N PHE A 178 7.69 -13.41 -10.20
CA PHE A 178 7.79 -14.71 -9.53
C PHE A 178 7.12 -15.80 -10.38
N GLY A 179 7.69 -17.00 -10.38
CA GLY A 179 7.21 -18.14 -11.15
C GLY A 179 7.67 -18.14 -12.61
N GLU A 180 7.18 -19.10 -13.39
CA GLU A 180 7.59 -19.28 -14.78
C GLU A 180 6.68 -18.53 -15.76
N ASN A 181 7.28 -17.97 -16.81
CA ASN A 181 6.58 -17.33 -17.92
C ASN A 181 6.21 -18.36 -18.99
N LYS A 182 5.26 -19.25 -18.68
CA LYS A 182 4.93 -20.43 -19.52
C LYS A 182 3.59 -20.37 -20.28
N SER A 183 2.69 -19.44 -19.94
CA SER A 183 1.36 -19.35 -20.56
C SER A 183 0.93 -17.90 -20.67
N ASP A 184 0.44 -17.51 -21.85
CA ASP A 184 -0.09 -16.16 -22.13
C ASP A 184 -1.50 -15.94 -21.57
N SER A 185 -2.19 -17.00 -21.15
CA SER A 185 -3.55 -16.95 -20.60
C SER A 185 -3.71 -17.75 -19.31
N VAL A 186 -4.69 -17.34 -18.49
CA VAL A 186 -5.10 -17.99 -17.25
C VAL A 186 -6.62 -18.10 -17.28
N GLU A 187 -7.17 -19.32 -17.31
CA GLU A 187 -8.62 -19.53 -17.18
C GLU A 187 -9.06 -19.14 -15.77
N ILE A 188 -10.11 -18.32 -15.70
CA ILE A 188 -10.72 -17.90 -14.45
C ILE A 188 -12.20 -18.29 -14.40
N MET A 189 -12.75 -18.21 -13.19
CA MET A 189 -14.15 -18.47 -12.91
C MET A 189 -14.75 -17.32 -12.10
N GLU A 190 -15.90 -16.82 -12.53
CA GLU A 190 -16.71 -15.83 -11.81
C GLU A 190 -18.17 -16.29 -11.82
N ASN A 191 -18.75 -16.49 -10.63
CA ASN A 191 -20.13 -16.98 -10.45
C ASN A 191 -20.43 -18.25 -11.25
N GLY A 192 -19.45 -19.16 -11.37
CA GLY A 192 -19.57 -20.42 -12.09
C GLY A 192 -19.38 -20.33 -13.61
N LEU A 193 -19.17 -19.12 -14.16
CA LEU A 193 -18.86 -18.90 -15.57
C LEU A 193 -17.35 -18.84 -15.78
N LYS A 194 -16.87 -19.40 -16.90
CA LYS A 194 -15.44 -19.45 -17.24
C LYS A 194 -15.07 -18.39 -18.28
N PHE A 195 -13.87 -17.82 -18.13
CA PHE A 195 -13.29 -16.81 -19.03
C PHE A 195 -11.82 -17.13 -19.32
#